data_AF-I3YNE9-F1
#
_entry.id   AF-I3YNE9-F1
#
_cell.length_a   1.000
_cell.length_b   1.000
_cell.length_c   1.000
_cell.angle_alpha   90.00
_cell.angle_beta   90.00
_cell.angle_gamma   90.00
#
_symmetry.space_group_name_H-M   'P 1'
#
loop_
_entity.id
_entity.type
_entity.pdbx_description
1 polymer ?
#
loop_
_entity_poly.entity_id
_entity_poly.type
_entity_poly.pdbx_seq_one_letter_code
_entity_poly.pdbx_strand_id
1 'polypeptide(L)'
;MKRLLLILILLLPRLAAAQSNSVDDFFSRYAAAEGFTSVQLEQKMMQLMSRQAAERGDKGLAVLLKDIQYIRIIALKEGDGGRFVRDAEAAVAADRKFQPVTSGSENGQTTKFYIRETALSVKSELVMITYGAKETVVVNIFGVFDLRQVARLSTIRPK
;
A
#
# COMPACT_ATOMS: atom_id res chain seq x y z
N MET A 1 15.60 6.42 -42.69
CA MET A 1 14.41 5.64 -42.30
C MET A 1 14.73 4.44 -41.40
N LYS A 2 15.47 3.42 -41.85
CA LYS A 2 15.75 2.19 -41.04
C LYS A 2 16.52 2.46 -39.73
N ARG A 3 17.42 3.46 -39.70
CA ARG A 3 18.18 3.84 -38.49
C ARG A 3 17.34 4.54 -37.42
N LEU A 4 16.29 5.29 -37.79
CA LEU A 4 15.36 5.89 -36.82
C LEU A 4 14.47 4.82 -36.17
N LEU A 5 14.05 3.81 -36.94
CA LEU A 5 13.23 2.72 -36.43
C LEU A 5 13.99 1.89 -35.36
N LEU A 6 15.28 1.65 -35.57
CA LEU A 6 16.16 0.97 -34.61
C LEU A 6 16.34 1.76 -33.30
N ILE A 7 16.47 3.09 -33.37
CA ILE A 7 16.58 3.96 -32.18
C ILE A 7 15.26 3.95 -31.39
N LEU A 8 14.12 3.98 -32.08
CA LEU A 8 12.80 3.92 -31.44
C LEU A 8 12.59 2.58 -30.70
N ILE A 9 12.98 1.46 -31.31
CA ILE A 9 12.88 0.12 -30.70
C ILE A 9 13.81 -0.01 -29.49
N LEU A 10 15.01 0.58 -29.54
CA LEU A 10 15.95 0.57 -28.41
C LEU A 10 15.45 1.38 -27.20
N LEU A 11 14.52 2.32 -27.40
CA LEU A 11 13.94 3.18 -26.36
C LEU A 11 12.65 2.58 -25.75
N LEU A 12 12.02 1.59 -26.39
CA LEU A 12 10.82 0.92 -25.87
C LEU A 12 11.00 0.28 -24.47
N PRO A 13 12.13 -0.38 -24.13
CA PRO A 13 12.32 -0.95 -22.80
C PRO A 13 12.35 0.11 -21.69
N ARG A 14 12.83 1.32 -22.01
CA ARG A 14 12.87 2.45 -21.06
C ARG A 14 11.49 3.03 -20.79
N LEU A 15 10.56 2.91 -21.73
CA LEU A 15 9.16 3.31 -21.55
C LEU A 15 8.38 2.29 -20.70
N ALA A 16 8.73 0.99 -20.80
CA ALA A 16 8.15 -0.04 -19.94
C ALA A 16 8.58 0.10 -18.47
N ALA A 17 9.80 0.57 -18.20
CA ALA A 17 10.29 0.86 -16.85
C ALA A 17 9.60 2.06 -16.17
N ALA A 18 8.71 2.79 -16.87
CA ALA A 18 7.94 3.90 -16.29
C ALA A 18 6.71 3.44 -15.48
N GLN A 19 6.37 2.15 -15.51
CA GLN A 19 5.44 1.54 -14.56
C GLN A 19 6.28 1.05 -13.36
N SER A 20 6.55 1.92 -12.40
CA SER A 20 7.34 1.53 -11.23
C SER A 20 6.52 0.60 -10.33
N ASN A 21 7.02 -0.62 -10.17
CA ASN A 21 6.51 -1.62 -9.22
C ASN A 21 7.27 -1.55 -7.88
N SER A 22 7.81 -0.38 -7.54
CA SER A 22 8.71 -0.20 -6.40
C SER A 22 8.08 -0.59 -5.06
N VAL A 23 6.78 -0.31 -4.88
CA VAL A 23 6.03 -0.75 -3.71
C VAL A 23 5.86 -2.27 -3.70
N ASP A 24 5.59 -2.90 -4.85
CA ASP A 24 5.52 -4.37 -4.93
C ASP A 24 6.88 -5.03 -4.62
N ASP A 25 7.97 -4.45 -5.12
CA ASP A 25 9.33 -4.93 -4.85
C ASP A 25 9.67 -4.82 -3.36
N PHE A 26 9.27 -3.73 -2.71
CA PHE A 26 9.39 -3.56 -1.27
C PHE A 26 8.64 -4.66 -0.50
N PHE A 27 7.37 -4.87 -0.81
CA PHE A 27 6.58 -5.91 -0.14
C PHE A 27 7.13 -7.31 -0.39
N SER A 28 7.58 -7.61 -1.61
CA SER A 28 8.18 -8.90 -1.95
C SER A 28 9.47 -9.16 -1.17
N ARG A 29 10.31 -8.13 -1.00
CA ARG A 29 11.57 -8.22 -0.24
C ARG A 29 11.33 -8.52 1.23
N TYR A 30 10.40 -7.81 1.86
CA TYR A 30 10.20 -7.87 3.31
C TYR A 30 9.20 -8.96 3.74
N ALA A 31 8.33 -9.44 2.86
CA ALA A 31 7.36 -10.47 3.20
C ALA A 31 8.02 -11.83 3.54
N ALA A 32 9.14 -12.15 2.89
CA ALA A 32 9.89 -13.39 3.13
C ALA A 32 11.13 -13.19 4.04
N ALA A 33 11.36 -11.97 4.52
CA ALA A 33 12.54 -11.66 5.32
C ALA A 33 12.37 -12.10 6.78
N GLU A 34 13.44 -12.62 7.36
CA GLU A 34 13.51 -12.86 8.81
C GLU A 34 13.36 -11.53 9.58
N GLY A 35 12.77 -11.60 10.78
CA GLY A 35 12.48 -10.43 11.59
C GLY A 35 11.22 -9.65 11.20
N PHE A 36 10.44 -10.15 10.23
CA PHE A 36 9.19 -9.54 9.80
C PHE A 36 7.99 -10.49 9.96
N THR A 37 6.80 -9.90 10.05
CA THR A 37 5.53 -10.60 9.90
C THR A 37 4.80 -10.02 8.72
N SER A 38 4.42 -10.89 7.77
CA SER A 38 3.64 -10.48 6.61
C SER A 38 2.24 -11.07 6.65
N VAL A 39 1.25 -10.26 6.33
CA VAL A 39 -0.13 -10.69 6.10
C VAL A 39 -0.56 -10.18 4.74
N GLN A 40 -1.13 -11.06 3.91
CA GLN A 40 -1.68 -10.72 2.61
C GLN A 40 -3.12 -11.22 2.53
N LEU A 41 -4.06 -10.28 2.46
CA LEU A 41 -5.48 -10.53 2.33
C LEU A 41 -5.89 -10.27 0.89
N GLU A 42 -6.19 -11.33 0.17
CA GLU A 42 -6.64 -11.28 -1.21
C GLU A 42 -8.14 -10.99 -1.32
N GLN A 43 -8.60 -10.64 -2.52
CA GLN A 43 -9.98 -10.25 -2.82
C GLN A 43 -11.00 -11.26 -2.29
N LYS A 44 -10.73 -12.57 -2.41
CA LYS A 44 -11.63 -13.62 -1.92
C LYS A 44 -11.80 -13.55 -0.39
N MET A 45 -10.72 -13.26 0.34
CA MET A 45 -10.78 -13.09 1.79
C MET A 45 -11.54 -11.82 2.16
N MET A 46 -11.30 -10.72 1.42
CA MET A 46 -12.02 -9.46 1.59
C MET A 46 -13.53 -9.62 1.39
N GLN A 47 -13.95 -10.40 0.38
CA GLN A 47 -15.35 -10.71 0.14
C GLN A 47 -15.99 -11.53 1.26
N LEU A 48 -15.25 -12.47 1.87
CA LEU A 48 -15.73 -13.21 3.04
C LEU A 48 -15.90 -12.29 4.25
N MET A 49 -14.91 -11.43 4.52
CA MET A 49 -14.97 -10.45 5.61
C MET A 49 -16.09 -9.43 5.39
N SER A 50 -16.33 -9.02 4.15
CA SER A 50 -17.45 -8.14 3.76
C SER A 50 -18.80 -8.77 4.12
N ARG A 51 -19.01 -10.05 3.78
CA ARG A 51 -20.24 -10.79 4.14
C ARG A 51 -20.41 -10.89 5.65
N GLN A 52 -19.34 -11.23 6.37
CA GLN A 52 -19.35 -11.33 7.83
C GLN A 52 -19.63 -9.97 8.50
N ALA A 53 -19.09 -8.87 7.96
CA ALA A 53 -19.40 -7.52 8.44
C ALA A 53 -20.89 -7.19 8.23
N ALA A 54 -21.45 -7.54 7.07
CA ALA A 54 -22.87 -7.34 6.77
C ALA A 54 -23.78 -8.15 7.71
N GLU A 55 -23.44 -9.41 7.98
CA GLU A 55 -24.15 -10.29 8.92
C GLU A 55 -24.14 -9.74 10.35
N ARG A 56 -23.04 -9.09 10.75
CA ARG A 56 -22.91 -8.40 12.04
C ARG A 56 -23.58 -7.02 12.09
N GLY A 57 -24.20 -6.59 10.99
CA GLY A 57 -24.86 -5.29 10.88
C GLY A 57 -23.94 -4.12 10.54
N ASP A 58 -22.65 -4.34 10.32
CA ASP A 58 -21.70 -3.31 9.90
C ASP A 58 -21.70 -3.15 8.37
N LYS A 59 -22.77 -2.52 7.89
CA LYS A 59 -22.98 -2.27 6.45
C LYS A 59 -21.90 -1.37 5.86
N GLY A 60 -21.34 -0.44 6.64
CA GLY A 60 -20.31 0.48 6.18
C GLY A 60 -19.00 -0.23 5.89
N LEU A 61 -18.55 -1.08 6.81
CA LEU A 61 -17.38 -1.92 6.62
C LEU A 61 -17.60 -2.94 5.49
N ALA A 62 -18.79 -3.56 5.41
CA ALA A 62 -19.11 -4.52 4.37
C ALA A 62 -18.93 -3.94 2.95
N VAL A 63 -19.44 -2.73 2.71
CA VAL A 63 -19.29 -2.04 1.41
C VAL A 63 -17.82 -1.76 1.12
N LEU A 64 -17.10 -1.21 2.08
CA LEU A 64 -15.69 -0.86 1.91
C LEU A 64 -14.83 -2.10 1.58
N LEU A 65 -15.02 -3.22 2.29
CA LEU A 65 -14.24 -4.44 2.08
C LEU A 65 -14.54 -5.09 0.72
N LYS A 66 -15.76 -4.94 0.18
CA LYS A 66 -16.15 -5.50 -1.11
C LYS A 66 -15.34 -4.91 -2.27
N ASP A 67 -15.02 -3.63 -2.16
CA ASP A 67 -14.37 -2.85 -3.21
C ASP A 67 -12.84 -2.86 -3.09
N ILE A 68 -12.30 -3.46 -2.03
CA ILE A 68 -10.86 -3.71 -1.85
C ILE A 68 -10.44 -5.00 -2.57
N GLN A 69 -9.39 -4.90 -3.37
CA GLN A 69 -8.80 -6.03 -4.08
C GLN A 69 -7.76 -6.75 -3.23
N TYR A 70 -6.89 -6.03 -2.53
CA TYR A 70 -5.99 -6.63 -1.56
C TYR A 70 -5.62 -5.67 -0.43
N ILE A 71 -5.22 -6.25 0.70
CA ILE A 71 -4.47 -5.58 1.77
C ILE A 71 -3.20 -6.38 2.03
N ARG A 72 -2.05 -5.73 1.98
CA ARG A 72 -0.76 -6.28 2.39
C ARG A 72 -0.25 -5.53 3.61
N ILE A 73 0.24 -6.26 4.61
CA ILE A 73 0.76 -5.70 5.86
C ILE A 73 2.11 -6.35 6.11
N ILE A 74 3.11 -5.53 6.41
CA ILE A 74 4.42 -5.97 6.89
C ILE A 74 4.70 -5.25 8.20
N ALA A 75 4.86 -6.03 9.27
CA ALA A 75 5.23 -5.55 10.59
C ALA A 75 6.64 -6.01 10.94
N LEU A 76 7.47 -5.09 11.41
CA LEU A 76 8.79 -5.39 11.96
C LEU A 76 8.63 -6.03 13.34
N LYS A 77 9.21 -7.22 13.53
CA LYS A 77 9.37 -7.86 14.84
C LYS A 77 10.70 -7.48 15.48
N GLU A 78 11.77 -7.55 14.69
CA GLU A 78 13.15 -7.33 15.13
C GLU A 78 14.01 -6.86 13.97
N GLY A 79 15.03 -6.05 14.26
CA GLY A 79 15.96 -5.50 13.25
C GLY A 79 15.92 -3.98 13.13
N ASP A 80 16.50 -3.48 12.04
CA ASP A 80 16.64 -2.04 11.79
C ASP A 80 15.34 -1.44 11.22
N GLY A 81 14.49 -0.94 12.13
CA GLY A 81 13.26 -0.23 11.76
C GLY A 81 13.51 1.08 11.01
N GLY A 82 14.64 1.74 11.24
CA GLY A 82 15.00 2.95 10.51
C GLY A 82 15.25 2.65 9.03
N ARG A 83 15.96 1.56 8.73
CA ARG A 83 16.14 1.09 7.35
C ARG A 83 14.83 0.65 6.72
N PHE A 84 14.01 -0.11 7.43
CA PHE A 84 12.70 -0.55 6.94
C PHE A 84 11.81 0.64 6.53
N VAL A 85 11.74 1.69 7.36
CA VAL A 85 11.00 2.92 7.06
C VAL A 85 11.59 3.65 5.86
N ARG A 86 12.92 3.83 5.79
CA ARG A 86 13.57 4.50 4.65
C ARG A 86 13.32 3.76 3.34
N ASP A 87 13.39 2.43 3.37
CA ASP A 87 13.12 1.60 2.19
C ASP A 87 11.67 1.73 1.73
N ALA A 88 10.72 1.80 2.68
CA ALA A 88 9.30 2.01 2.38
C ALA A 88 9.04 3.40 1.76
N GLU A 89 9.61 4.45 2.35
CA GLU A 89 9.51 5.81 1.84
C GLU A 89 10.16 5.96 0.46
N ALA A 90 11.31 5.31 0.24
CA ALA A 90 11.97 5.28 -1.06
C ALA A 90 11.13 4.52 -2.10
N ALA A 91 10.48 3.42 -1.71
CA ALA A 91 9.60 2.67 -2.59
C ALA A 91 8.40 3.51 -3.05
N VAL A 92 7.79 4.27 -2.15
CA VAL A 92 6.73 5.22 -2.49
C VAL A 92 7.26 6.35 -3.38
N ALA A 93 8.39 6.97 -3.03
CA ALA A 93 8.96 8.10 -3.76
C ALA A 93 9.44 7.75 -5.18
N ALA A 94 9.81 6.49 -5.41
CA ALA A 94 10.19 5.99 -6.74
C ALA A 94 9.02 6.01 -7.73
N ASP A 95 7.78 5.87 -7.25
CA ASP A 95 6.58 6.10 -8.06
C ASP A 95 6.05 7.52 -7.83
N ARG A 96 6.37 8.41 -8.76
CA ARG A 96 5.98 9.83 -8.72
C ARG A 96 4.48 10.09 -8.71
N LYS A 97 3.65 9.06 -8.86
CA LYS A 97 2.18 9.17 -8.80
C LYS A 97 1.65 9.15 -7.37
N PHE A 98 2.43 8.68 -6.39
CA PHE A 98 2.03 8.78 -4.99
C PHE A 98 2.10 10.21 -4.49
N GLN A 99 1.01 10.65 -3.90
CA GLN A 99 0.89 11.95 -3.26
C GLN A 99 0.82 11.75 -1.74
N PRO A 100 1.59 12.52 -0.95
CA PRO A 100 1.44 12.51 0.50
C PRO A 100 0.08 13.12 0.85
N VAL A 101 -0.65 12.44 1.72
CA VAL A 101 -1.99 12.86 2.13
C VAL A 101 -1.94 13.52 3.50
N THR A 102 -1.36 12.83 4.48
CA THR A 102 -1.27 13.30 5.85
C THR A 102 -0.11 12.63 6.55
N SER A 103 0.41 13.32 7.57
CA SER A 103 1.40 12.82 8.50
C SER A 103 0.98 13.26 9.89
N GLY A 104 0.85 12.31 10.82
CA GLY A 104 0.49 12.59 12.20
C GLY A 104 1.43 11.88 13.15
N SER A 105 1.78 12.54 14.24
CA SER A 105 2.55 11.94 15.34
C SER A 105 1.73 11.98 16.62
N GLU A 106 1.46 10.83 17.20
CA GLU A 106 0.69 10.68 18.44
C GLU A 106 1.43 9.69 19.35
N ASN A 107 1.69 10.06 20.61
CA ASN A 107 2.30 9.19 21.62
C ASN A 107 3.61 8.51 21.17
N GLY A 108 4.46 9.23 20.43
CA GLY A 108 5.73 8.71 19.92
C GLY A 108 5.62 7.76 18.72
N GLN A 109 4.42 7.54 18.18
CA GLN A 109 4.19 6.89 16.89
C GLN A 109 3.94 7.95 15.82
N THR A 110 4.64 7.84 14.70
CA THR A 110 4.39 8.63 13.49
C THR A 110 3.74 7.76 12.44
N THR A 111 2.68 8.26 11.80
CA THR A 111 2.03 7.59 10.68
C THR A 111 1.97 8.54 9.49
N LYS A 112 2.43 8.04 8.33
CA LYS A 112 2.39 8.74 7.04
C LYS A 112 1.50 7.99 6.07
N PHE A 113 0.70 8.73 5.31
CA PHE A 113 -0.21 8.20 4.31
C PHE A 113 0.16 8.73 2.92
N TYR A 114 0.21 7.83 1.96
CA TYR A 114 0.47 8.12 0.56
C TYR A 114 -0.59 7.47 -0.31
N ILE A 115 -1.16 8.20 -1.26
CA ILE A 115 -2.17 7.68 -2.17
C ILE A 115 -1.76 7.91 -3.62
N ARG A 116 -2.00 6.94 -4.49
CA ARG A 116 -2.00 7.15 -5.94
C ARG A 116 -3.31 6.67 -6.54
N GLU A 117 -3.77 7.39 -7.54
CA GLU A 117 -4.89 6.97 -8.38
C GLU A 117 -4.35 6.33 -9.68
N THR A 118 -5.01 5.28 -10.14
CA THR A 118 -4.67 4.65 -11.42
C THR A 118 -5.19 5.49 -12.59
N ALA A 119 -4.56 5.38 -13.77
CA ALA A 119 -4.84 6.22 -14.94
C ALA A 119 -6.29 6.14 -15.49
N LEU A 120 -7.07 5.14 -15.06
CA LEU A 120 -8.48 5.00 -15.38
C LEU A 120 -9.42 5.50 -14.26
N SER A 121 -8.88 6.10 -13.20
CA SER A 121 -9.60 6.73 -12.06
C SER A 121 -10.59 5.84 -11.30
N VAL A 122 -10.59 4.52 -11.53
CA VAL A 122 -11.47 3.59 -10.81
C VAL A 122 -10.81 3.04 -9.56
N LYS A 123 -9.49 2.85 -9.57
CA LYS A 123 -8.76 2.22 -8.46
C LYS A 123 -7.71 3.15 -7.87
N SER A 124 -7.58 3.05 -6.56
CA SER A 124 -6.63 3.77 -5.73
C SER A 124 -5.72 2.76 -5.04
N GLU A 125 -4.47 3.17 -4.83
CA GLU A 125 -3.53 2.47 -3.95
C GLU A 125 -3.15 3.40 -2.80
N LEU A 126 -3.28 2.90 -1.57
CA LEU A 126 -2.89 3.61 -0.36
C LEU A 126 -1.75 2.85 0.30
N VAL A 127 -0.65 3.57 0.57
CA VAL A 127 0.45 3.09 1.41
C VAL A 127 0.45 3.87 2.72
N MET A 128 0.42 3.14 3.83
CA MET A 128 0.53 3.68 5.18
C MET A 128 1.83 3.19 5.81
N ILE A 129 2.64 4.11 6.32
CA ILE A 129 3.91 3.84 6.99
C ILE A 129 3.78 4.34 8.43
N THR A 130 3.72 3.43 9.38
CA THR A 130 3.65 3.71 10.82
C THR A 130 4.97 3.30 11.47
N TYR A 131 5.57 4.17 12.27
CA TYR A 131 6.84 3.89 12.95
C TYR A 131 6.99 4.68 14.25
N GLY A 132 7.75 4.13 15.19
CA GLY A 132 8.08 4.77 16.47
C GLY A 132 8.33 3.75 17.57
N ALA A 133 8.15 4.15 18.83
CA ALA A 133 8.51 3.34 20.00
C ALA A 133 7.66 2.08 20.17
N LYS A 134 6.46 2.00 19.57
CA LYS A 134 5.54 0.87 19.77
C LYS A 134 5.67 -0.19 18.69
N GLU A 135 5.55 0.23 17.43
CA GLU A 135 5.56 -0.66 16.29
C GLU A 135 6.08 0.05 15.05
N THR A 136 6.62 -0.73 14.13
CA THR A 136 6.95 -0.27 12.78
C THR A 136 6.24 -1.17 11.78
N VAL A 137 5.28 -0.60 11.05
CA VAL A 137 4.35 -1.33 10.17
C VAL A 137 4.18 -0.56 8.87
N VAL A 138 4.18 -1.30 7.75
CA VAL A 138 3.84 -0.78 6.43
C VAL A 138 2.63 -1.54 5.91
N VAL A 139 1.58 -0.80 5.55
CA VAL A 139 0.33 -1.32 5.00
C VAL A 139 0.16 -0.81 3.57
N ASN A 140 -0.27 -1.68 2.67
CA ASN A 140 -0.65 -1.33 1.32
C ASN A 140 -2.06 -1.86 1.02
N ILE A 141 -2.95 -0.98 0.59
CA ILE A 141 -4.34 -1.28 0.24
C ILE A 141 -4.54 -0.89 -1.23
N PHE A 142 -5.07 -1.81 -2.02
CA PHE A 142 -5.43 -1.55 -3.41
C PHE A 142 -6.88 -1.92 -3.67
N GLY A 143 -7.63 -1.03 -4.33
CA GLY A 143 -9.06 -1.23 -4.55
C GLY A 143 -9.76 0.00 -5.11
N VAL A 144 -11.09 -0.03 -5.11
CA VAL A 144 -11.97 1.08 -5.47
C VAL A 144 -12.39 1.78 -4.18
N PHE A 145 -11.72 2.88 -3.84
CA PHE A 145 -12.07 3.66 -2.65
C PHE A 145 -11.60 5.12 -2.80
N ASP A 146 -12.27 6.01 -2.09
CA ASP A 146 -11.78 7.36 -1.84
C ASP A 146 -10.99 7.43 -0.52
N LEU A 147 -10.18 8.48 -0.37
CA LEU A 147 -9.38 8.68 0.83
C LEU A 147 -10.23 8.79 2.12
N ARG A 148 -11.44 9.35 2.03
CA ARG A 148 -12.33 9.54 3.18
C ARG A 148 -12.84 8.20 3.71
N GLN A 149 -13.05 7.22 2.82
CA GLN A 149 -13.42 5.86 3.18
C GLN A 149 -12.29 5.15 3.92
N VAL A 150 -11.03 5.31 3.48
CA VAL A 150 -9.89 4.64 4.15
C VAL A 150 -9.44 5.33 5.44
N ALA A 151 -9.66 6.64 5.58
CA ALA A 151 -9.46 7.33 6.86
C ALA A 151 -10.26 6.66 7.99
N ARG A 152 -11.43 6.08 7.70
CA ARG A 152 -12.24 5.32 8.65
C ARG A 152 -11.57 4.02 9.11
N LEU A 153 -10.74 3.39 8.26
CA LEU A 153 -9.97 2.20 8.65
C LEU A 153 -8.89 2.53 9.67
N SER A 154 -8.27 3.72 9.56
CA SER A 154 -7.24 4.17 10.50
C SER A 154 -7.78 4.43 11.92
N THR A 155 -9.09 4.69 12.04
CA THR A 155 -9.76 4.87 13.33
C THR A 155 -10.15 3.56 14.00
N ILE A 156 -10.07 2.43 13.27
CA ILE A 156 -10.28 1.09 13.82
C ILE A 156 -9.00 0.68 14.55
N ARG A 157 -8.86 1.15 15.78
CA ARG A 157 -7.89 0.56 16.71
C ARG A 157 -8.38 -0.87 17.02
N PRO A 158 -7.56 -1.93 16.85
CA PRO A 158 -7.87 -3.20 17.45
C PRO A 158 -7.95 -2.97 18.97
N LYS A 159 -9.09 -3.35 19.57
CA LYS A 159 -9.19 -3.45 21.02
C LYS A 159 -8.44 -4.67 21.51
#